data_AF-A0A2V8BNS0-F1
#
_entry.id   AF-A0A2V8BNS0-F1
#
_cell.length_a   1.000
_cell.length_b   1.000
_cell.length_c   1.000
_cell.angle_alpha   90.00
_cell.angle_beta   90.00
_cell.angle_gamma   90.00
#
_symmetry.space_group_name_H-M   'P 1'
#
loop_
_entity.id
_entity.type
_entity.pdbx_description
1 polymer ?
#
loop_
_entity_poly.entity_id
_entity_poly.type
_entity_poly.pdbx_seq_one_letter_code
_entity_poly.pdbx_strand_id
1 'polypeptide(L)'
;MVLAAIFALAAESAIAQPAKAAPGARNWRPSKTPWGDPDLQGTWTSDDCIGTPLNRPANLGEKRYYTEQELAQRESQLAKQQQNDLQELVGPDQRVGTGPPSHWVERARRPCRQTSLVVDPPNGRTPDLLPEAQTRRIPEGANNNNPKADSWEDFSYYIRCISRGVTGSIFPVIYGNGQQIMQAPGYVTILQEMVHEARVIPVDGRPHASPSVRSYMGDPRGHWESNTLVVETTNFLSNRTGIGLNGGGTPTSDALKLIERYTRTSSSELQYEVTIDDPKTFTRPFKVAFPLTQEPGYQNFEYACHEGNYAMSNSLSGARAQEKAAAEAAKKK
;
A
#
# COMPACT_ATOMS: atom_id res chain seq x y z
N MET A 1 23.33 54.61 -10.18
CA MET A 1 21.93 54.19 -10.01
C MET A 1 21.68 53.04 -10.98
N VAL A 2 21.78 51.80 -10.51
CA VAL A 2 21.52 50.60 -11.30
C VAL A 2 20.14 50.10 -10.89
N LEU A 3 19.16 50.19 -11.79
CA LEU A 3 17.82 49.63 -11.58
C LEU A 3 17.90 48.10 -11.72
N ALA A 4 17.60 47.38 -10.64
CA ALA A 4 17.36 45.94 -10.67
C ALA A 4 15.89 45.68 -11.01
N ALA A 5 15.64 45.00 -12.14
CA ALA A 5 14.31 44.53 -12.52
C ALA A 5 14.00 43.23 -11.79
N ILE A 6 12.93 43.23 -10.98
CA ILE A 6 12.40 42.05 -10.29
C ILE A 6 11.51 41.30 -11.28
N PHE A 7 11.93 40.12 -11.74
CA PHE A 7 11.07 39.20 -12.46
C PHE A 7 10.29 38.35 -11.46
N ALA A 8 8.97 38.54 -11.43
CA ALA A 8 8.04 37.65 -10.73
C ALA A 8 7.88 36.36 -11.56
N LEU A 9 8.28 35.21 -11.02
CA LEU A 9 7.92 33.90 -11.57
C LEU A 9 6.49 33.57 -11.16
N ALA A 10 5.57 33.55 -12.14
CA ALA A 10 4.28 32.91 -11.99
C ALA A 10 4.47 31.40 -12.05
N ALA A 11 4.05 30.69 -11.00
CA ALA A 11 4.03 29.22 -10.99
C ALA A 11 2.78 28.73 -11.73
N GLU A 12 2.93 28.31 -12.99
CA GLU A 12 1.88 27.62 -13.72
C GLU A 12 1.74 26.19 -13.20
N SER A 13 0.54 25.86 -12.70
CA SER A 13 0.18 24.50 -12.33
C SER A 13 0.24 23.60 -13.57
N ALA A 14 1.22 22.69 -13.61
CA ALA A 14 1.33 21.70 -14.67
C ALA A 14 0.14 20.72 -14.59
N ILE A 15 -0.84 20.90 -15.47
CA ILE A 15 -1.91 19.93 -15.72
C ILE A 15 -1.23 18.69 -16.32
N ALA A 16 -1.14 17.61 -15.54
CA ALA A 16 -0.59 16.34 -15.97
C ALA A 16 -1.36 15.82 -17.19
N GLN A 17 -0.65 15.52 -18.28
CA GLN A 17 -1.24 14.89 -19.46
C GLN A 17 -1.75 13.49 -19.11
N PRO A 18 -2.91 13.06 -19.66
CA PRO A 18 -3.43 11.73 -19.42
C PRO A 18 -2.47 10.67 -19.96
N ALA A 19 -2.05 9.75 -19.11
CA ALA A 19 -1.22 8.62 -19.50
C ALA A 19 -1.91 7.80 -20.61
N LYS A 20 -1.19 7.52 -21.71
CA LYS A 20 -1.68 6.62 -22.77
C LYS A 20 -2.00 5.25 -22.18
N ALA A 21 -3.25 4.81 -22.36
CA ALA A 21 -3.73 3.50 -21.94
C ALA A 21 -2.89 2.36 -22.55
N ALA A 22 -2.67 1.30 -21.75
CA ALA A 22 -1.95 0.11 -22.16
C ALA A 22 -2.64 -0.60 -23.36
N PRO A 23 -1.88 -1.25 -24.26
CA PRO A 23 -2.45 -1.98 -25.39
C PRO A 23 -3.12 -3.27 -24.92
N GLY A 24 -4.46 -3.30 -24.94
CA GLY A 24 -5.28 -4.47 -24.61
C GLY A 24 -6.77 -4.15 -24.39
N ALA A 25 -7.10 -2.92 -24.01
CA ALA A 25 -8.44 -2.55 -23.54
C ALA A 25 -9.41 -2.05 -24.63
N ARG A 26 -9.41 -2.57 -25.87
CA ARG A 26 -10.25 -1.97 -26.93
C ARG A 26 -11.70 -2.44 -27.00
N ASN A 27 -12.08 -3.60 -26.45
CA ASN A 27 -13.45 -4.13 -26.60
C ASN A 27 -14.14 -4.66 -25.32
N TRP A 28 -13.49 -4.65 -24.14
CA TRP A 28 -14.17 -5.07 -22.92
C TRP A 28 -15.13 -3.97 -22.44
N ARG A 29 -16.38 -4.33 -22.20
CA ARG A 29 -17.39 -3.46 -21.59
C ARG A 29 -17.80 -4.09 -20.27
N PRO A 30 -17.50 -3.46 -19.12
CA PRO A 30 -17.94 -4.00 -17.84
C PRO A 30 -19.46 -4.04 -17.78
N SER A 31 -20.00 -5.00 -17.01
CA SER A 31 -21.41 -4.99 -16.63
C SER A 31 -21.76 -3.66 -15.94
N LYS A 32 -23.06 -3.36 -15.91
CA LYS A 32 -23.59 -2.25 -15.15
C LYS A 32 -24.43 -2.77 -13.99
N THR A 33 -24.43 -2.03 -12.90
CA THR A 33 -25.36 -2.24 -11.80
C THR A 33 -26.81 -1.98 -12.25
N PRO A 34 -27.83 -2.42 -11.51
CA PRO A 34 -29.24 -2.14 -11.83
C PRO A 34 -29.58 -0.64 -11.96
N TRP A 35 -28.80 0.26 -11.35
CA TRP A 35 -28.97 1.71 -11.45
C TRP A 35 -28.05 2.39 -12.48
N GLY A 36 -27.21 1.63 -13.20
CA GLY A 36 -26.52 2.09 -14.41
C GLY A 36 -25.03 2.44 -14.25
N ASP A 37 -24.48 2.38 -13.04
CA ASP A 37 -23.05 2.53 -12.77
C ASP A 37 -22.25 1.34 -13.33
N PRO A 38 -20.97 1.52 -13.71
CA PRO A 38 -20.07 0.39 -13.95
C PRO A 38 -20.00 -0.53 -12.73
N ASP A 39 -20.09 -1.83 -12.97
CA ASP A 39 -20.10 -2.87 -11.95
C ASP A 39 -18.68 -3.39 -11.67
N LEU A 40 -18.18 -2.99 -10.50
CA LEU A 40 -16.90 -3.37 -9.92
C LEU A 40 -17.04 -4.37 -8.77
N GLN A 41 -18.27 -4.82 -8.48
CA GLN A 41 -18.52 -5.69 -7.34
C GLN A 41 -17.73 -7.01 -7.45
N GLY A 42 -17.26 -7.48 -6.30
CA GLY A 42 -16.51 -8.73 -6.20
C GLY A 42 -15.37 -8.62 -5.20
N THR A 43 -14.69 -9.74 -5.00
CA THR A 43 -13.47 -9.82 -4.21
C THR A 43 -12.28 -9.81 -5.14
N TRP A 44 -11.37 -8.87 -4.93
CA TRP A 44 -10.19 -8.61 -5.74
C TRP A 44 -8.96 -8.66 -4.83
N THR A 45 -7.84 -9.17 -5.33
CA THR A 45 -6.60 -9.24 -4.57
C THR A 45 -5.43 -8.68 -5.38
N SER A 46 -4.42 -8.16 -4.68
CA SER A 46 -3.13 -7.79 -5.27
C SER A 46 -2.10 -8.93 -5.31
N ASP A 47 -2.49 -10.17 -4.99
CA ASP A 47 -1.58 -11.31 -4.79
C ASP A 47 -0.65 -11.58 -5.97
N ASP A 48 -1.14 -11.43 -7.20
CA ASP A 48 -0.33 -11.61 -8.41
C ASP A 48 0.89 -10.66 -8.48
N CYS A 49 0.89 -9.58 -7.68
CA CYS A 49 2.00 -8.64 -7.55
C CYS A 49 2.76 -8.71 -6.23
N ILE A 50 2.57 -9.77 -5.44
CA ILE A 50 3.46 -10.14 -4.33
C ILE A 50 4.90 -10.31 -4.84
N GLY A 51 5.84 -9.68 -4.15
CA GLY A 51 7.26 -9.71 -4.51
C GLY A 51 7.65 -8.78 -5.66
N THR A 52 6.72 -8.02 -6.24
CA THR A 52 7.06 -6.89 -7.10
C THR A 52 7.46 -5.70 -6.23
N PRO A 53 8.67 -5.15 -6.39
CA PRO A 53 9.13 -4.07 -5.52
C PRO A 53 8.35 -2.77 -5.77
N LEU A 54 8.16 -1.95 -4.74
CA LEU A 54 7.59 -0.61 -4.92
C LEU A 54 8.42 0.21 -5.92
N ASN A 55 9.74 0.22 -5.70
CA ASN A 55 10.74 0.94 -6.49
C ASN A 55 11.50 -0.01 -7.41
N ARG A 56 11.63 0.35 -8.68
CA ARG A 56 12.38 -0.44 -9.66
C ARG A 56 13.86 -0.56 -9.27
N PRO A 57 14.44 -1.78 -9.31
CA PRO A 57 15.87 -1.97 -9.19
C PRO A 57 16.66 -1.07 -10.16
N ALA A 58 17.71 -0.41 -9.68
CA ALA A 58 18.45 0.58 -10.46
C ALA A 58 19.06 0.01 -11.75
N ASN A 59 19.48 -1.27 -11.71
CA ASN A 59 20.03 -1.99 -12.86
C ASN A 59 19.02 -2.24 -13.99
N LEU A 60 17.71 -2.05 -13.75
CA LEU A 60 16.67 -2.18 -14.77
C LEU A 60 16.32 -0.85 -15.45
N GLY A 61 16.85 0.29 -15.00
CA GLY A 61 16.61 1.60 -15.62
C GLY A 61 15.12 1.91 -15.79
N GLU A 62 14.68 2.17 -17.02
CA GLU A 62 13.27 2.45 -17.36
C GLU A 62 12.48 1.23 -17.84
N LYS A 63 13.05 0.02 -17.69
CA LYS A 63 12.41 -1.22 -18.14
C LYS A 63 11.15 -1.51 -17.33
N ARG A 64 10.00 -1.06 -17.83
CA ARG A 64 8.71 -1.16 -17.14
C ARG A 64 8.17 -2.59 -17.04
N TYR A 65 8.36 -3.40 -18.07
CA TYR A 65 7.83 -4.76 -18.14
C TYR A 65 8.94 -5.79 -18.33
N TYR A 66 8.75 -6.95 -17.71
CA TYR A 66 9.55 -8.13 -18.00
C TYR A 66 9.25 -8.65 -19.41
N THR A 67 10.25 -9.28 -20.02
CA THR A 67 10.06 -10.04 -21.26
C THR A 67 9.34 -11.36 -20.97
N GLU A 68 8.78 -12.00 -21.99
CA GLU A 68 8.13 -13.32 -21.84
C GLU A 68 9.08 -14.38 -21.27
N GLN A 69 10.37 -14.34 -21.65
CA GLN A 69 11.39 -15.24 -21.09
C GLN A 69 11.63 -14.98 -19.60
N GLU A 70 11.69 -13.72 -19.18
CA GLU A 70 11.85 -13.36 -17.77
C GLU A 70 10.61 -13.72 -16.95
N LEU A 71 9.41 -13.57 -17.52
CA LEU A 71 8.17 -13.99 -16.89
C LEU A 71 8.13 -15.51 -16.69
N ALA A 72 8.50 -16.29 -17.71
CA ALA A 72 8.60 -17.75 -17.59
C ALA A 72 9.61 -18.18 -16.50
N GLN A 73 10.74 -17.47 -16.39
CA GLN A 73 11.71 -17.71 -15.31
C GLN A 73 11.12 -17.41 -13.93
N ARG A 74 10.40 -16.29 -13.78
CA ARG A 74 9.75 -15.94 -12.52
C ARG A 74 8.62 -16.90 -12.15
N GLU A 75 7.84 -17.37 -13.13
CA GLU A 75 6.83 -18.40 -12.92
C GLU A 75 7.45 -19.69 -12.38
N SER A 76 8.57 -20.13 -12.97
CA SER A 76 9.34 -21.27 -12.44
C SER A 76 9.86 -21.04 -11.01
N GLN A 77 10.31 -19.82 -10.70
CA GLN A 77 10.76 -19.45 -9.34
C GLN A 77 9.60 -19.47 -8.34
N LEU A 78 8.42 -18.96 -8.71
CA LEU A 78 7.23 -18.99 -7.86
C LEU A 78 6.80 -20.43 -7.56
N ALA A 79 6.75 -21.29 -8.59
CA ALA A 79 6.43 -22.71 -8.41
C ALA A 79 7.44 -23.42 -7.49
N LYS A 80 8.74 -23.14 -7.66
CA LYS A 80 9.78 -23.69 -6.78
C LYS A 80 9.63 -23.17 -5.35
N GLN A 81 9.34 -21.88 -5.17
CA GLN A 81 9.14 -21.30 -3.85
C GLN A 81 7.94 -21.93 -3.15
N GLN A 82 6.82 -22.12 -3.86
CA GLN A 82 5.63 -22.77 -3.32
C GLN A 82 5.94 -24.21 -2.86
N GLN A 83 6.71 -24.97 -3.64
CA GLN A 83 7.14 -26.30 -3.22
C GLN A 83 8.04 -26.27 -1.98
N ASN A 84 8.94 -25.29 -1.87
CA ASN A 84 9.81 -25.12 -0.72
C ASN A 84 9.02 -24.71 0.54
N ASP A 85 8.01 -23.84 0.39
CA ASP A 85 7.21 -23.34 1.50
C ASP A 85 6.46 -24.47 2.23
N LEU A 86 6.08 -25.52 1.50
CA LEU A 86 5.44 -26.75 2.01
C LEU A 86 6.42 -27.70 2.71
N GLN A 87 7.73 -27.49 2.58
CA GLN A 87 8.71 -28.30 3.29
C GLN A 87 8.93 -27.75 4.69
N GLU A 88 8.61 -28.54 5.72
CA GLU A 88 8.93 -28.20 7.10
C GLU A 88 10.42 -28.45 7.36
N LEU A 89 11.24 -27.45 7.03
CA LEU A 89 12.70 -27.52 7.18
C LEU A 89 13.13 -26.95 8.54
N VAL A 90 13.00 -27.75 9.60
CA VAL A 90 13.63 -27.42 10.89
C VAL A 90 14.97 -28.15 10.96
N GLY A 91 16.06 -27.42 10.67
CA GLY A 91 17.42 -27.90 10.91
C GLY A 91 17.77 -27.85 12.41
N PRO A 92 18.70 -28.70 12.91
CA PRO A 92 19.07 -28.75 14.33
C PRO A 92 19.50 -27.41 14.93
N ASP A 93 20.09 -26.53 14.11
CA ASP A 93 20.67 -25.24 14.52
C ASP A 93 19.92 -24.03 13.93
N GLN A 94 18.70 -24.22 13.40
CA GLN A 94 17.94 -23.09 12.89
C GLN A 94 17.44 -22.20 14.04
N ARG A 95 17.79 -20.92 13.98
CA ARG A 95 17.22 -19.90 14.85
C ARG A 95 15.72 -19.81 14.59
N VAL A 96 14.91 -20.21 15.56
CA VAL A 96 13.45 -20.11 15.47
C VAL A 96 13.08 -18.62 15.39
N GLY A 97 12.48 -18.22 14.27
CA GLY A 97 11.92 -16.88 14.09
C GLY A 97 10.50 -16.80 14.68
N THR A 98 10.04 -15.59 15.00
CA THR A 98 8.65 -15.33 15.44
C THR A 98 7.71 -15.05 14.27
N GLY A 99 8.17 -15.27 13.03
CA GLY A 99 7.36 -15.09 11.82
C GLY A 99 6.44 -16.28 11.57
N PRO A 100 5.38 -16.11 10.76
CA PRO A 100 4.52 -17.23 10.40
C PRO A 100 5.32 -18.30 9.65
N PRO A 101 4.95 -19.59 9.76
CA PRO A 101 5.49 -20.64 8.92
C PRO A 101 5.39 -20.28 7.44
N SER A 102 6.36 -20.71 6.63
CA SER A 102 6.43 -20.37 5.20
C SER A 102 5.16 -20.76 4.42
N HIS A 103 4.54 -21.88 4.78
CA HIS A 103 3.31 -22.37 4.14
C HIS A 103 2.04 -21.58 4.51
N TRP A 104 2.10 -20.65 5.48
CA TRP A 104 0.99 -19.72 5.77
C TRP A 104 1.01 -18.48 4.89
N VAL A 105 2.12 -18.26 4.18
CA VAL A 105 2.33 -17.03 3.42
C VAL A 105 1.71 -17.19 2.02
N GLU A 106 0.99 -16.17 1.57
CA GLU A 106 0.42 -16.14 0.22
C GLU A 106 1.53 -15.92 -0.82
N ARG A 107 1.27 -16.39 -2.04
CA ARG A 107 2.17 -16.31 -3.19
C ARG A 107 1.40 -15.90 -4.42
N ALA A 108 2.06 -15.09 -5.26
CA ALA A 108 1.55 -14.78 -6.59
C ALA A 108 1.30 -16.07 -7.38
N ARG A 109 0.08 -16.27 -7.87
CA ARG A 109 -0.27 -17.42 -8.74
C ARG A 109 0.35 -17.28 -10.12
N ARG A 110 0.53 -16.05 -10.58
CA ARG A 110 1.24 -15.70 -11.82
C ARG A 110 2.15 -14.51 -11.59
N PRO A 111 3.28 -14.40 -12.29
CA PRO A 111 4.18 -13.27 -12.11
C PRO A 111 3.54 -11.97 -12.62
N CYS A 112 3.51 -10.95 -11.76
CA CYS A 112 3.22 -9.58 -12.16
C CYS A 112 4.13 -9.17 -13.33
N ARG A 113 3.54 -8.59 -14.38
CA ARG A 113 4.27 -8.26 -15.62
C ARG A 113 5.29 -7.13 -15.44
N GLN A 114 5.05 -6.27 -14.47
CA GLN A 114 5.83 -5.06 -14.24
C GLN A 114 6.99 -5.29 -13.26
N THR A 115 8.07 -4.56 -13.48
CA THR A 115 9.31 -4.64 -12.70
C THR A 115 9.28 -3.79 -11.42
N SER A 116 8.25 -2.95 -11.26
CA SER A 116 8.00 -2.12 -10.08
C SER A 116 6.52 -1.75 -9.99
N LEU A 117 6.04 -1.38 -8.79
CA LEU A 117 4.69 -0.84 -8.62
C LEU A 117 4.60 0.64 -9.02
N VAL A 118 5.65 1.45 -8.79
CA VAL A 118 5.73 2.82 -9.31
C VAL A 118 5.87 2.77 -10.83
N VAL A 119 5.01 3.51 -11.53
CA VAL A 119 4.92 3.57 -13.00
C VAL A 119 5.18 4.95 -13.58
N ASP A 120 5.06 5.99 -12.77
CA ASP A 120 5.43 7.37 -13.09
C ASP A 120 6.12 7.96 -11.85
N PRO A 121 7.38 8.41 -11.93
CA PRO A 121 8.24 8.54 -13.11
C PRO A 121 8.57 7.26 -13.91
N PRO A 122 8.99 7.40 -15.20
CA PRO A 122 9.37 6.28 -16.05
C PRO A 122 10.48 5.40 -15.49
N ASN A 123 11.37 5.94 -14.65
CA ASN A 123 12.39 5.16 -13.93
C ASN A 123 11.79 4.23 -12.85
N GLY A 124 10.49 4.32 -12.56
CA GLY A 124 9.76 3.43 -11.66
C GLY A 124 10.16 3.58 -10.20
N ARG A 125 10.58 4.78 -9.79
CA ARG A 125 11.03 5.06 -8.42
C ARG A 125 10.28 6.25 -7.83
N THR A 126 9.99 6.18 -6.53
CA THR A 126 9.45 7.29 -5.77
C THR A 126 10.38 8.51 -5.90
N PRO A 127 9.84 9.73 -6.05
CA PRO A 127 10.64 10.95 -6.06
C PRO A 127 11.42 11.15 -4.76
N ASP A 128 12.40 12.05 -4.81
CA ASP A 128 13.19 12.40 -3.64
C ASP A 128 12.31 13.02 -2.56
N LEU A 129 12.67 12.73 -1.30
CA LEU A 129 12.01 13.29 -0.13
C LEU A 129 12.52 14.71 0.14
N LEU A 130 11.62 15.59 0.58
CA LEU A 130 12.00 16.89 1.11
C LEU A 130 12.82 16.74 2.41
N PRO A 131 13.73 17.68 2.73
CA PRO A 131 14.57 17.59 3.91
C PRO A 131 13.80 17.35 5.22
N GLU A 132 12.69 18.06 5.41
CA GLU A 132 11.82 17.91 6.59
C GLU A 132 11.20 16.52 6.65
N ALA A 133 10.85 15.95 5.49
CA ALA A 133 10.27 14.62 5.38
C ALA A 133 11.24 13.51 5.78
N GLN A 134 12.54 13.67 5.54
CA GLN A 134 13.57 12.69 5.86
C GLN A 134 13.73 12.46 7.37
N THR A 135 13.21 13.36 8.21
CA THR A 135 13.25 13.22 9.68
C THR A 135 12.02 12.52 10.26
N ARG A 136 10.93 12.41 9.50
CA ARG A 136 9.71 11.74 9.97
C ARG A 136 9.95 10.24 10.10
N ARG A 137 9.35 9.65 11.11
CA ARG A 137 9.41 8.21 11.38
C ARG A 137 8.01 7.71 11.69
N ILE A 138 7.69 6.54 11.15
CA ILE A 138 6.62 5.71 11.68
C ILE A 138 7.27 4.81 12.73
N PRO A 139 6.70 4.72 13.94
CA PRO A 139 7.19 3.77 14.93
C PRO A 139 7.09 2.34 14.38
N GLU A 140 8.14 1.52 14.50
CA GLU A 140 8.19 0.14 13.95
C GLU A 140 8.22 -0.96 15.03
N GLY A 141 8.13 -0.58 16.30
CA GLY A 141 8.22 -1.48 17.46
C GLY A 141 9.65 -1.80 17.90
N ALA A 142 9.79 -2.82 18.76
CA ALA A 142 11.07 -3.29 19.27
C ALA A 142 11.83 -4.10 18.20
N ASN A 143 12.84 -3.50 17.56
CA ASN A 143 13.78 -4.15 16.65
C ASN A 143 15.14 -3.42 16.66
N ASN A 144 16.06 -3.76 15.74
CA ASN A 144 17.40 -3.17 15.68
C ASN A 144 17.43 -1.62 15.59
N ASN A 145 16.33 -0.97 15.20
CA ASN A 145 16.25 0.49 15.07
C ASN A 145 15.60 1.19 16.29
N ASN A 146 14.92 0.45 17.18
CA ASN A 146 14.46 0.95 18.47
C ASN A 146 14.55 -0.19 19.51
N PRO A 147 15.71 -0.36 20.16
CA PRO A 147 15.90 -1.42 21.16
C PRO A 147 15.11 -1.16 22.46
N LYS A 148 14.44 0.01 22.60
CA LYS A 148 13.88 0.44 23.88
C LYS A 148 12.38 0.27 24.03
N ALA A 149 11.59 0.33 22.95
CA ALA A 149 10.11 0.24 22.97
C ALA A 149 9.54 0.65 24.34
N ASP A 150 9.59 1.94 24.64
CA ASP A 150 9.26 2.51 25.94
C ASP A 150 7.74 2.54 26.17
N SER A 151 6.97 2.64 25.08
CA SER A 151 5.51 2.70 25.12
C SER A 151 4.88 1.97 23.93
N TRP A 152 3.59 1.71 24.03
CA TRP A 152 2.78 1.25 22.89
C TRP A 152 2.83 2.24 21.70
N GLU A 153 3.15 3.51 21.95
CA GLU A 153 3.35 4.52 20.90
C GLU A 153 4.60 4.26 20.03
N ASP A 154 5.53 3.41 20.49
CA ASP A 154 6.70 3.01 19.70
C ASP A 154 6.38 1.95 18.63
N PHE A 155 5.13 1.47 18.57
CA PHE A 155 4.67 0.48 17.61
C PHE A 155 3.80 1.13 16.53
N SER A 156 3.93 0.62 15.31
CA SER A 156 3.15 1.11 14.17
C SER A 156 1.65 0.89 14.39
N TYR A 157 0.83 1.66 13.69
CA TYR A 157 -0.62 1.48 13.73
C TYR A 157 -1.06 0.09 13.24
N TYR A 158 -0.28 -0.53 12.37
CA TYR A 158 -0.50 -1.90 11.96
C TYR A 158 -0.27 -2.89 13.12
N ILE A 159 0.86 -2.79 13.83
CA ILE A 159 1.14 -3.68 14.98
C ILE A 159 0.11 -3.50 16.10
N ARG A 160 -0.43 -2.28 16.22
CA ARG A 160 -1.49 -1.94 17.17
C ARG A 160 -2.90 -2.27 16.69
N CYS A 161 -3.05 -2.87 15.51
CA CYS A 161 -4.35 -3.23 14.92
C CYS A 161 -5.30 -2.05 14.69
N ILE A 162 -4.76 -0.85 14.44
CA ILE A 162 -5.55 0.38 14.24
C ILE A 162 -5.84 0.60 12.76
N SER A 163 -4.80 0.59 11.93
CA SER A 163 -4.93 0.85 10.50
C SER A 163 -3.64 0.54 9.77
N ARG A 164 -3.76 0.21 8.48
CA ARG A 164 -2.65 0.19 7.50
C ARG A 164 -2.66 1.43 6.60
N GLY A 165 -3.64 2.32 6.74
CA GLY A 165 -3.88 3.41 5.81
C GLY A 165 -4.30 2.91 4.42
N VAL A 166 -4.62 3.84 3.51
CA VAL A 166 -5.12 3.49 2.17
C VAL A 166 -4.11 2.67 1.38
N THR A 167 -2.89 3.20 1.16
CA THR A 167 -1.84 2.52 0.39
C THR A 167 -1.38 1.23 1.04
N GLY A 168 -1.24 1.24 2.37
CA GLY A 168 -0.81 0.07 3.10
C GLY A 168 -1.83 -1.06 3.07
N SER A 169 -3.11 -0.80 2.83
CA SER A 169 -4.17 -1.82 2.72
C SER A 169 -4.35 -2.39 1.32
N ILE A 170 -3.87 -1.69 0.28
CA ILE A 170 -4.02 -2.10 -1.13
C ILE A 170 -2.73 -2.60 -1.78
N PHE A 171 -1.56 -2.17 -1.29
CA PHE A 171 -0.30 -2.61 -1.85
C PHE A 171 -0.01 -4.07 -1.45
N PRO A 172 0.51 -4.88 -2.38
CA PRO A 172 0.73 -6.30 -2.14
C PRO A 172 1.73 -6.52 -1.01
N VAL A 173 1.30 -7.27 -0.01
CA VAL A 173 2.12 -7.80 1.08
C VAL A 173 2.03 -9.33 1.09
N ILE A 174 2.67 -9.96 2.07
CA ILE A 174 2.87 -11.39 2.06
C ILE A 174 1.62 -12.24 2.40
N TYR A 175 0.48 -11.63 2.77
CA TYR A 175 -0.82 -12.28 2.94
C TYR A 175 -1.94 -11.24 3.10
N GLY A 176 -3.20 -11.65 3.01
CA GLY A 176 -4.36 -10.84 3.38
C GLY A 176 -4.52 -9.60 2.51
N ASN A 177 -4.35 -9.77 1.20
CA ASN A 177 -4.45 -8.71 0.20
C ASN A 177 -5.86 -8.55 -0.39
N GLY A 178 -6.85 -9.26 0.16
CA GLY A 178 -8.23 -9.25 -0.29
C GLY A 178 -8.94 -7.92 -0.12
N GLN A 179 -9.73 -7.55 -1.12
CA GLN A 179 -10.54 -6.33 -1.17
C GLN A 179 -11.91 -6.68 -1.71
N GLN A 180 -12.93 -6.57 -0.86
CA GLN A 180 -14.30 -6.79 -1.28
C GLN A 180 -14.94 -5.45 -1.63
N ILE A 181 -15.25 -5.27 -2.91
CA ILE A 181 -15.97 -4.11 -3.43
C ILE A 181 -17.46 -4.42 -3.43
N MET A 182 -18.22 -3.59 -2.73
CA MET A 182 -19.68 -3.61 -2.68
C MET A 182 -20.21 -2.27 -3.19
N GLN A 183 -21.31 -2.30 -3.94
CA GLN A 183 -21.91 -1.08 -4.49
C GLN A 183 -23.37 -0.96 -4.07
N ALA A 184 -23.78 0.27 -3.77
CA ALA A 184 -25.16 0.67 -3.58
C ALA A 184 -25.40 1.98 -4.34
N PRO A 185 -26.65 2.36 -4.64
CA PRO A 185 -26.91 3.67 -5.24
C PRO A 185 -26.26 4.80 -4.41
N GLY A 186 -25.36 5.56 -5.04
CA GLY A 186 -24.66 6.68 -4.41
C GLY A 186 -23.44 6.32 -3.54
N TYR A 187 -23.10 5.04 -3.37
CA TYR A 187 -21.94 4.61 -2.56
C TYR A 187 -21.19 3.42 -3.16
N VAL A 188 -19.87 3.44 -3.02
CA VAL A 188 -18.99 2.27 -3.18
C VAL A 188 -18.33 2.00 -1.83
N THR A 189 -18.37 0.75 -1.36
CA THR A 189 -17.66 0.34 -0.15
C THR A 189 -16.56 -0.64 -0.50
N ILE A 190 -15.34 -0.39 0.00
CA ILE A 190 -14.21 -1.31 -0.14
C ILE A 190 -13.87 -1.84 1.26
N LEU A 191 -14.13 -3.12 1.50
CA LEU A 191 -13.73 -3.82 2.71
C LEU A 191 -12.36 -4.46 2.48
N GLN A 192 -11.36 -4.03 3.25
CA GLN A 192 -10.03 -4.60 3.22
C GLN A 192 -9.98 -5.81 4.16
N GLU A 193 -9.35 -6.90 3.72
CA GLU A 193 -9.29 -8.14 4.48
C GLU A 193 -8.55 -7.97 5.82
N MET A 194 -7.40 -7.30 5.80
CA MET A 194 -6.62 -7.08 7.01
C MET A 194 -7.08 -5.86 7.82
N VAL A 195 -6.93 -6.01 9.13
CA VAL A 195 -7.37 -5.09 10.19
C VAL A 195 -8.90 -5.07 10.31
N HIS A 196 -9.57 -3.97 9.99
CA HIS A 196 -11.02 -3.84 10.12
C HIS A 196 -11.56 -2.71 9.21
N GLU A 197 -10.81 -2.36 8.15
CA GLU A 197 -11.06 -1.14 7.40
C GLU A 197 -12.15 -1.35 6.35
N ALA A 198 -13.25 -0.62 6.49
CA ALA A 198 -14.30 -0.49 5.49
C ALA A 198 -14.35 0.96 4.99
N ARG A 199 -13.88 1.19 3.76
CA ARG A 199 -13.89 2.52 3.14
C ARG A 199 -15.23 2.75 2.45
N VAL A 200 -16.07 3.59 3.04
CA VAL A 200 -17.34 4.03 2.44
C VAL A 200 -17.07 5.28 1.59
N ILE A 201 -17.30 5.18 0.28
CA ILE A 201 -16.97 6.18 -0.72
C ILE A 201 -18.28 6.71 -1.34
N PRO A 202 -18.75 7.90 -0.94
CA PRO A 202 -19.86 8.56 -1.62
C PRO A 202 -19.50 8.88 -3.07
N VAL A 203 -20.41 8.59 -4.00
CA VAL A 203 -20.25 8.87 -5.45
C VAL A 203 -21.32 9.83 -5.99
N ASP A 204 -22.01 10.53 -5.10
CA ASP A 204 -23.14 11.41 -5.41
C ASP A 204 -22.74 12.89 -5.59
N GLY A 205 -21.44 13.17 -5.68
CA GLY A 205 -20.91 14.52 -5.90
C GLY A 205 -20.95 15.44 -4.68
N ARG A 206 -21.28 14.94 -3.48
CA ARG A 206 -21.22 15.75 -2.25
C ARG A 206 -19.78 16.20 -1.95
N PRO A 207 -19.59 17.39 -1.35
CA PRO A 207 -18.25 17.90 -1.05
C PRO A 207 -17.55 17.06 0.04
N HIS A 208 -16.23 17.25 0.14
CA HIS A 208 -15.45 16.75 1.27
C HIS A 208 -15.92 17.34 2.60
N ALA A 209 -15.70 16.61 3.68
CA ALA A 209 -15.86 17.13 5.03
C ALA A 209 -14.89 18.29 5.30
N SER A 210 -15.17 19.09 6.33
CA SER A 210 -14.25 20.14 6.78
C SER A 210 -12.82 19.59 6.93
N PRO A 211 -11.77 20.30 6.46
CA PRO A 211 -10.37 19.88 6.61
C PRO A 211 -9.91 19.65 8.07
N SER A 212 -10.71 20.08 9.04
CA SER A 212 -10.51 19.83 10.48
C SER A 212 -10.91 18.41 10.92
N VAL A 213 -11.80 17.73 10.17
CA VAL A 213 -12.23 16.36 10.43
C VAL A 213 -11.29 15.41 9.69
N ARG A 214 -10.40 14.77 10.45
CA ARG A 214 -9.33 13.91 9.91
C ARG A 214 -9.41 12.50 10.46
N SER A 215 -9.02 11.52 9.65
CA SER A 215 -9.07 10.10 10.01
C SER A 215 -7.84 9.33 9.48
N TYR A 216 -7.68 8.06 9.88
CA TYR A 216 -6.59 7.20 9.40
C TYR A 216 -6.71 6.88 7.90
N MET A 217 -7.94 6.72 7.41
CA MET A 217 -8.25 6.38 6.01
C MET A 217 -8.64 7.60 5.16
N GLY A 218 -8.62 8.80 5.74
CA GLY A 218 -9.03 10.04 5.10
C GLY A 218 -10.54 10.17 4.89
N ASP A 219 -10.92 11.16 4.09
CA ASP A 219 -12.29 11.42 3.65
C ASP A 219 -12.37 11.21 2.12
N PRO A 220 -12.89 10.06 1.65
CA PRO A 220 -12.94 9.75 0.22
C PRO A 220 -14.18 10.34 -0.46
N ARG A 221 -14.04 10.81 -1.69
CA ARG A 221 -15.14 11.17 -2.60
C ARG A 221 -14.87 10.56 -3.97
N GLY A 222 -15.87 9.89 -4.51
CA GLY A 222 -15.76 9.23 -5.81
C GLY A 222 -16.62 9.87 -6.88
N HIS A 223 -16.25 9.62 -8.13
CA HIS A 223 -17.07 9.89 -9.31
C HIS A 223 -16.72 8.90 -10.43
N TRP A 224 -17.61 8.79 -11.41
CA TRP A 224 -17.40 7.92 -12.57
C TRP A 224 -16.84 8.70 -13.76
N GLU A 225 -15.71 8.25 -14.29
CA GLU A 225 -15.17 8.67 -15.59
C GLU A 225 -15.31 7.53 -16.58
N SER A 226 -16.36 7.57 -17.40
CA SER A 226 -16.74 6.45 -18.28
C SER A 226 -16.92 5.15 -17.48
N ASN A 227 -15.98 4.20 -17.56
CA ASN A 227 -15.99 2.91 -16.87
C ASN A 227 -15.01 2.86 -15.68
N THR A 228 -14.49 4.01 -15.24
CA THR A 228 -13.50 4.11 -14.17
C THR A 228 -14.13 4.77 -12.96
N LEU A 229 -14.04 4.12 -11.80
CA LEU A 229 -14.27 4.82 -10.53
C LEU A 229 -13.00 5.61 -10.21
N VAL A 230 -13.13 6.93 -10.10
CA VAL A 230 -12.07 7.81 -9.62
C VAL A 230 -12.41 8.20 -8.19
N VAL A 231 -11.45 8.07 -7.27
CA VAL A 231 -11.64 8.38 -5.86
C VAL A 231 -10.57 9.37 -5.43
N GLU A 232 -10.98 10.56 -5.04
CA GLU A 232 -10.13 11.53 -4.36
C GLU A 232 -10.26 11.34 -2.85
N THR A 233 -9.15 11.14 -2.16
CA THR A 233 -9.13 11.06 -0.70
C THR A 233 -8.19 12.11 -0.14
N THR A 234 -8.69 12.87 0.84
CA THR A 234 -7.96 13.92 1.58
C THR A 234 -8.15 13.74 3.08
N ASN A 235 -7.85 14.75 3.90
CA ASN A 235 -8.10 14.78 5.35
C ASN A 235 -7.45 13.63 6.15
N PHE A 236 -6.25 13.20 5.77
CA PHE A 236 -5.52 12.20 6.52
C PHE A 236 -4.95 12.77 7.84
N LEU A 237 -4.80 11.89 8.84
CA LEU A 237 -3.96 12.16 10.00
C LEU A 237 -2.48 12.11 9.62
N SER A 238 -1.74 13.15 9.98
CA SER A 238 -0.31 13.27 9.66
C SER A 238 0.57 12.28 10.42
N ASN A 239 1.60 11.76 9.76
CA ASN A 239 2.66 10.95 10.35
C ASN A 239 2.15 9.72 11.14
N ARG A 240 1.05 9.13 10.67
CA ARG A 240 0.43 7.93 11.27
C ARG A 240 0.65 6.67 10.44
N THR A 241 0.58 6.82 9.13
CA THR A 241 0.80 5.76 8.13
C THR A 241 1.71 6.29 7.01
N GLY A 242 2.26 5.38 6.23
CA GLY A 242 3.23 5.67 5.18
C GLY A 242 2.94 5.02 3.84
N ILE A 243 3.72 5.43 2.85
CA ILE A 243 3.76 4.82 1.53
C ILE A 243 4.75 3.66 1.59
N GLY A 244 4.24 2.46 1.86
CA GLY A 244 5.03 1.25 2.01
C GLY A 244 4.18 0.06 2.44
N LEU A 245 4.84 -1.07 2.67
CA LEU A 245 4.19 -2.30 3.11
C LEU A 245 3.52 -2.09 4.48
N ASN A 246 2.31 -2.61 4.66
CA ASN A 246 1.55 -2.54 5.92
C ASN A 246 1.43 -1.13 6.53
N GLY A 247 1.42 -0.08 5.69
CA GLY A 247 1.32 1.30 6.16
C GLY A 247 2.60 1.84 6.79
N GLY A 248 3.73 1.14 6.63
CA GLY A 248 5.08 1.62 6.94
C GLY A 248 5.70 2.41 5.78
N GLY A 249 7.02 2.40 5.69
CA GLY A 249 7.75 3.11 4.63
C GLY A 249 7.82 4.61 4.87
N THR A 250 7.69 5.42 3.82
CA THR A 250 7.80 6.89 3.92
C THR A 250 6.55 7.47 4.61
N PRO A 251 6.68 8.11 5.79
CA PRO A 251 5.52 8.69 6.46
C PRO A 251 4.86 9.80 5.65
N THR A 252 3.54 9.82 5.67
CA THR A 252 2.73 10.81 4.94
C THR A 252 2.42 12.03 5.79
N SER A 253 2.09 13.15 5.16
CA SER A 253 1.77 14.42 5.84
C SER A 253 0.27 14.67 5.92
N ASP A 254 -0.12 15.75 6.58
CA ASP A 254 -1.49 16.26 6.60
C ASP A 254 -1.95 16.86 5.27
N ALA A 255 -1.02 17.04 4.32
CA ALA A 255 -1.26 17.51 2.96
C ALA A 255 -1.36 16.38 1.93
N LEU A 256 -1.32 15.11 2.36
CA LEU A 256 -1.52 13.97 1.47
C LEU A 256 -2.89 14.06 0.77
N LYS A 257 -2.85 13.91 -0.55
CA LYS A 257 -3.98 13.69 -1.42
C LYS A 257 -3.71 12.43 -2.25
N LEU A 258 -4.68 11.52 -2.23
CA LEU A 258 -4.66 10.32 -3.06
C LEU A 258 -5.73 10.46 -4.14
N ILE A 259 -5.35 10.16 -5.39
CA ILE A 259 -6.31 10.04 -6.50
C ILE A 259 -6.21 8.62 -7.01
N GLU A 260 -7.14 7.78 -6.57
CA GLU A 260 -7.24 6.38 -6.93
C GLU A 260 -8.12 6.21 -8.17
N ARG A 261 -7.82 5.24 -9.01
CA ARG A 261 -8.60 4.87 -10.20
C ARG A 261 -8.77 3.36 -10.24
N TYR A 262 -10.01 2.92 -10.32
CA TYR A 262 -10.38 1.51 -10.46
C TYR A 262 -11.06 1.32 -11.81
N THR A 263 -10.38 0.61 -12.72
CA THR A 263 -10.88 0.37 -14.09
C THR A 263 -10.99 -1.12 -14.34
N ARG A 264 -12.21 -1.66 -14.50
CA ARG A 264 -12.38 -3.08 -14.80
C ARG A 264 -11.93 -3.37 -16.24
N THR A 265 -10.87 -4.15 -16.41
CA THR A 265 -10.23 -4.41 -17.71
C THR A 265 -10.61 -5.76 -18.30
N SER A 266 -11.10 -6.69 -17.49
CA SER A 266 -11.66 -7.97 -17.93
C SER A 266 -12.72 -8.49 -16.95
N SER A 267 -13.20 -9.73 -17.15
CA SER A 267 -14.10 -10.40 -16.21
C SER A 267 -13.44 -10.60 -14.84
N SER A 268 -12.13 -10.82 -14.78
CA SER A 268 -11.36 -11.19 -13.59
C SER A 268 -10.16 -10.27 -13.30
N GLU A 269 -10.06 -9.11 -13.96
CA GLU A 269 -9.01 -8.12 -13.71
C GLU A 269 -9.58 -6.70 -13.57
N LEU A 270 -9.09 -6.01 -12.54
CA LEU A 270 -9.38 -4.62 -12.19
C LEU A 270 -8.05 -3.86 -12.15
N GLN A 271 -7.81 -2.96 -13.10
CA GLN A 271 -6.63 -2.11 -13.05
C GLN A 271 -6.79 -1.07 -11.96
N TYR A 272 -5.90 -1.11 -10.97
CA TYR A 272 -5.76 -0.09 -9.95
C TYR A 272 -4.63 0.87 -10.31
N GLU A 273 -4.88 2.16 -10.16
CA GLU A 273 -3.86 3.21 -10.19
C GLU A 273 -4.07 4.14 -9.00
N VAL A 274 -3.00 4.68 -8.44
CA VAL A 274 -3.07 5.76 -7.46
C VAL A 274 -1.99 6.79 -7.74
N THR A 275 -2.41 8.05 -7.87
CA THR A 275 -1.50 9.20 -7.80
C THR A 275 -1.36 9.60 -6.34
N ILE A 276 -0.13 9.66 -5.87
CA ILE A 276 0.24 10.08 -4.52
C ILE A 276 0.80 11.50 -4.63
N ASP A 277 0.02 12.46 -4.12
CA ASP A 277 0.40 13.87 -4.07
C ASP A 277 0.54 14.28 -2.61
N ASP A 278 1.78 14.51 -2.17
CA ASP A 278 2.07 14.97 -0.81
C ASP A 278 3.23 15.98 -0.86
N PRO A 279 2.92 17.27 -1.04
CA PRO A 279 3.92 18.31 -1.30
C PRO A 279 4.76 18.66 -0.05
N LYS A 280 4.44 18.09 1.12
CA LYS A 280 5.30 18.18 2.33
C LYS A 280 6.17 16.94 2.51
N THR A 281 6.05 15.94 1.63
CA THR A 281 6.80 14.68 1.68
C THR A 281 7.72 14.51 0.48
N PHE A 282 7.17 14.59 -0.72
CA PHE A 282 7.89 14.30 -1.95
C PHE A 282 8.12 15.58 -2.76
N THR A 283 9.21 15.61 -3.51
CA THR A 283 9.55 16.72 -4.43
C THR A 283 8.53 16.91 -5.57
N ARG A 284 7.71 15.88 -5.86
CA ARG A 284 6.60 15.93 -6.83
C ARG A 284 5.64 14.75 -6.63
N PRO A 285 4.42 14.80 -7.20
CA PRO A 285 3.53 13.65 -7.25
C PRO A 285 4.14 12.50 -8.05
N PHE A 286 3.68 11.28 -7.76
CA PHE A 286 4.06 10.07 -8.50
C PHE A 286 2.90 9.08 -8.55
N LYS A 287 2.97 8.11 -9.46
CA LYS A 287 1.91 7.13 -9.68
C LYS A 287 2.38 5.72 -9.40
N VAL A 288 1.55 4.98 -8.68
CA VAL A 288 1.61 3.51 -8.54
C VAL A 288 0.47 2.89 -9.34
N ALA A 289 0.71 1.76 -10.00
CA ALA A 289 -0.32 1.02 -10.70
C ALA A 289 -0.02 -0.48 -10.70
N PHE A 290 -1.05 -1.32 -10.58
CA PHE A 290 -0.96 -2.77 -10.69
C PHE A 290 -2.36 -3.37 -10.91
N PRO A 291 -2.47 -4.56 -11.51
CA PRO A 291 -3.75 -5.26 -11.58
C PRO A 291 -4.14 -5.79 -10.20
N LEU A 292 -5.42 -5.63 -9.86
CA LEU A 292 -6.11 -6.45 -8.88
C LEU A 292 -6.85 -7.55 -9.63
N THR A 293 -6.82 -8.77 -9.10
CA THR A 293 -7.33 -9.95 -9.82
C THR A 293 -8.32 -10.70 -8.96
N GLN A 294 -9.28 -11.36 -9.60
CA GLN A 294 -10.15 -12.32 -8.91
C GLN A 294 -9.46 -13.67 -8.91
N GLU A 295 -9.38 -14.30 -7.74
CA GLU A 295 -8.93 -15.68 -7.63
C GLU A 295 -10.11 -16.62 -7.40
N PRO A 296 -10.15 -17.79 -8.07
CA PRO A 296 -11.23 -18.75 -7.86
C PRO A 296 -11.33 -19.17 -6.39
N GLY A 297 -12.50 -18.96 -5.78
CA GLY A 297 -12.76 -19.35 -4.40
C GLY A 297 -12.21 -18.40 -3.34
N TYR A 298 -11.52 -17.32 -3.72
CA TYR A 298 -11.01 -16.34 -2.76
C TYR A 298 -12.16 -15.61 -2.07
N GLN A 299 -12.08 -15.52 -0.75
CA GLN A 299 -13.01 -14.80 0.10
C GLN A 299 -12.21 -14.09 1.18
N ASN A 300 -12.64 -12.88 1.54
CA ASN A 300 -12.06 -12.22 2.70
C ASN A 300 -12.46 -13.03 3.93
N PHE A 301 -11.47 -13.45 4.71
CA PHE A 301 -11.69 -14.08 6.01
C PHE A 301 -11.63 -13.04 7.13
N GLU A 302 -12.10 -13.43 8.32
CA GLU A 302 -11.92 -12.61 9.51
C GLU A 302 -10.42 -12.42 9.80
N TYR A 303 -9.99 -11.17 9.92
CA TYR A 303 -8.67 -10.83 10.40
C TYR A 303 -8.72 -10.44 11.88
N ALA A 304 -8.65 -11.44 12.76
CA ALA A 304 -8.70 -11.26 14.20
C ALA A 304 -7.38 -10.68 14.78
N CYS A 305 -7.00 -9.46 14.39
CA CYS A 305 -5.69 -8.86 14.68
C CYS A 305 -5.34 -8.81 16.17
N HIS A 306 -6.33 -8.68 17.05
CA HIS A 306 -6.12 -8.63 18.50
C HIS A 306 -6.12 -10.00 19.17
N GLU A 307 -6.80 -10.99 18.60
CA GLU A 307 -6.96 -12.31 19.22
C GLU A 307 -5.63 -13.06 19.18
N GLY A 308 -5.08 -13.40 20.36
CA GLY A 308 -3.77 -14.06 20.46
C GLY A 308 -2.56 -13.19 20.07
N ASN A 309 -2.74 -11.89 19.82
CA ASN A 309 -1.64 -11.00 19.47
C ASN A 309 -0.92 -10.47 20.72
N TYR A 310 0.06 -11.25 21.18
CA TYR A 310 0.93 -10.89 22.31
C TYR A 310 2.18 -10.12 21.92
N ALA A 311 2.37 -9.77 20.64
CA ALA A 311 3.62 -9.21 20.14
C ALA A 311 4.01 -7.94 20.90
N MET A 312 3.07 -7.00 21.08
CA MET A 312 3.33 -5.74 21.79
C MET A 312 3.68 -5.98 23.28
N SER A 313 2.89 -6.80 23.97
CA SER A 313 3.14 -7.14 25.38
C SER A 313 4.50 -7.81 25.57
N ASN A 314 4.84 -8.76 24.69
CA ASN A 314 6.11 -9.48 24.72
C ASN A 314 7.30 -8.57 24.39
N SER A 315 7.15 -7.66 23.41
CA SER A 315 8.18 -6.68 23.08
C SER A 315 8.43 -5.69 24.22
N LEU A 316 7.38 -5.14 24.84
CA LEU A 316 7.49 -4.20 25.95
C LEU A 316 8.12 -4.87 27.19
N SER A 317 7.65 -6.06 27.55
CA SER A 317 8.21 -6.83 28.68
C SER A 317 9.67 -7.25 28.42
N GLY A 318 9.98 -7.67 27.19
CA GLY A 318 11.35 -7.97 26.75
C GLY A 318 12.29 -6.77 26.86
N ALA A 319 11.84 -5.58 26.47
CA ALA A 319 12.62 -4.35 26.62
C ALA A 319 12.93 -4.04 28.09
N ARG A 320 11.93 -4.14 28.99
CA ARG A 320 12.15 -3.93 30.44
C ARG A 320 13.11 -4.95 31.04
N ALA A 321 13.07 -6.20 30.57
CA ALA A 321 14.02 -7.23 31.00
C ALA A 321 15.45 -6.89 30.58
N GLN A 322 15.66 -6.39 29.36
CA GLN A 322 16.97 -5.96 28.87
C GLN A 322 17.51 -4.75 29.65
N GLU A 323 16.66 -3.77 29.95
CA GLU A 323 17.05 -2.61 30.78
C GLU A 323 17.49 -3.03 32.18
N LYS A 324 16.74 -3.93 32.83
CA LYS A 324 17.09 -4.47 34.14
C LYS A 324 18.45 -5.18 34.09
N ALA A 325 18.67 -6.02 33.08
CA ALA A 325 19.95 -6.72 32.90
C ALA A 325 21.12 -5.76 32.68
N ALA A 326 20.92 -4.70 31.87
CA ALA A 326 21.92 -3.67 31.64
C ALA A 326 22.26 -2.87 32.92
N ALA A 327 21.24 -2.51 33.71
CA ALA A 327 21.43 -1.82 34.98
C ALA A 327 22.17 -2.70 36.02
N GLU A 328 21.88 -3.99 36.08
CA GLU A 328 22.59 -4.94 36.94
C GLU A 328 24.05 -5.14 36.51
N ALA A 329 24.31 -5.21 35.20
CA ALA A 329 25.67 -5.30 34.66
C ALA A 329 26.49 -4.03 34.95
N ALA A 330 25.87 -2.85 34.87
CA ALA A 330 26.52 -1.58 35.20
C ALA A 330 26.90 -1.46 36.68
N LYS A 331 26.13 -2.06 37.61
CA LYS A 331 26.45 -2.09 39.04
C LYS A 331 27.62 -3.02 39.40
N LYS A 332 27.99 -3.94 38.51
CA LYS A 332 29.07 -4.92 38.70
C LYS A 332 30.42 -4.43 38.14
N LYS A 333 30.44 -3.26 37.48
CA LYS A 333 31.65 -2.58 37.01
C LYS A 333 32.02 -1.46 37.98
#